data_AF-A0A2R7ZU59-F1
#
_entry.id   AF-A0A2R7ZU59-F1
#
_cell.length_a   1.000
_cell.length_b   1.000
_cell.length_c   1.000
_cell.angle_alpha   90.00
_cell.angle_beta   90.00
_cell.angle_gamma   90.00
#
_symmetry.space_group_name_H-M   'P 1'
#
loop_
_entity.id
_entity.type
_entity.pdbx_description
1 polymer ?
#
loop_
_entity_poly.entity_id
_entity_poly.type
_entity_poly.pdbx_seq_one_letter_code
_entity_poly.pdbx_strand_id
1 'polypeptide(L)'
;MEEFTKNLLKDLQKNLEKISVLAIGGAKIQKSYTSIQDTKKQGETAIESAKKALDSSSKTLGSSIKGQFGTKITKVFEKQQQTLDNI
;
A
#
# COMPACT_ATOMS: atom_id res chain seq x y z
N MET A 1 28.05 -42.57 27.61
CA MET A 1 27.19 -42.81 26.42
C MET A 1 25.86 -42.10 26.55
N GLU A 2 25.07 -42.36 27.60
CA GLU A 2 23.72 -41.79 27.74
C GLU A 2 23.69 -40.25 27.86
N GLU A 3 24.64 -39.66 28.58
CA GLU A 3 24.76 -38.20 28.77
C GLU A 3 25.14 -37.47 27.48
N PHE A 4 26.03 -38.06 26.68
CA PHE A 4 26.39 -37.56 25.36
C PHE A 4 25.18 -37.51 24.42
N THR A 5 24.38 -38.58 24.39
CA THR A 5 23.16 -38.65 23.58
C THR A 5 22.11 -37.62 24.02
N LYS A 6 21.94 -37.40 25.33
CA LYS A 6 21.04 -36.37 25.86
C LYS A 6 21.48 -34.96 25.46
N ASN A 7 22.78 -34.67 25.53
CA ASN A 7 23.31 -33.36 25.12
C ASN A 7 23.15 -33.13 23.62
N LEU A 8 23.42 -34.14 22.79
CA LEU A 8 23.20 -34.08 21.35
C LEU A 8 21.74 -33.80 20.99
N LEU A 9 20.79 -34.48 21.65
CA LEU A 9 19.36 -34.25 21.45
C LEU A 9 18.95 -32.83 21.82
N LYS A 10 19.45 -32.31 22.95
CA LYS A 10 19.15 -30.96 23.42
C LYS A 10 19.67 -29.89 22.45
N ASP A 11 20.85 -30.09 21.89
CA ASP A 11 21.42 -29.13 20.93
C ASP A 11 20.70 -29.18 19.58
N LEU A 12 20.27 -30.36 19.13
CA LEU A 12 19.39 -30.49 17.96
C LEU A 12 18.05 -29.76 18.16
N GLN A 13 17.42 -29.91 19.33
CA GLN A 13 16.17 -29.19 19.66
C GLN A 13 16.35 -27.68 19.61
N LYS A 14 17.41 -27.15 20.26
CA LYS A 14 17.72 -25.71 20.22
C LYS A 14 17.96 -25.21 18.81
N ASN A 15 18.62 -25.99 17.96
CA ASN A 15 18.88 -25.60 16.57
C ASN A 15 17.59 -25.58 15.76
N LEU A 16 16.70 -26.57 15.95
CA LEU A 16 15.37 -26.57 15.33
C LEU A 16 14.52 -25.37 15.76
N GLU A 17 14.54 -25.01 17.04
CA GLU A 17 13.87 -23.82 17.55
C GLU A 17 14.42 -22.55 16.90
N LYS A 18 15.75 -22.39 16.83
CA LYS A 18 16.39 -21.26 16.16
C LYS A 18 16.00 -21.15 14.69
N ILE A 19 16.05 -22.25 13.95
CA ILE A 19 15.65 -22.29 12.54
C ILE A 19 14.18 -21.89 12.39
N SER A 20 13.32 -22.41 13.26
CA SER A 20 11.89 -22.10 13.24
C SER A 20 11.63 -20.62 13.49
N VAL A 21 12.30 -20.02 14.48
CA VAL A 21 12.20 -18.58 14.76
C VAL A 21 12.68 -17.75 13.58
N LEU A 22 13.81 -18.10 12.97
CA LEU A 22 14.33 -17.40 11.79
C LEU A 22 13.40 -17.52 10.59
N ALA A 23 12.85 -18.70 10.34
CA ALA A 23 11.91 -18.94 9.24
C ALA A 23 10.61 -18.12 9.43
N ILE A 24 10.03 -18.15 10.64
CA ILE A 24 8.83 -17.36 10.96
C ILE A 24 9.12 -15.86 10.86
N GLY A 25 10.28 -15.42 11.37
CA GLY A 25 10.72 -14.03 11.29
C GLY A 25 10.87 -13.56 9.85
N GLY A 26 11.58 -14.33 9.03
CA GLY A 26 11.77 -14.05 7.61
C GLY A 26 10.45 -13.97 6.84
N ALA A 27 9.55 -14.93 7.06
CA ALA A 27 8.22 -14.93 6.44
C ALA A 27 7.40 -13.70 6.83
N LYS A 28 7.45 -13.28 8.11
CA LYS A 28 6.75 -12.07 8.58
C LYS A 28 7.32 -10.79 7.96
N ILE A 29 8.64 -10.69 7.84
CA ILE A 29 9.30 -9.54 7.19
C ILE A 29 8.89 -9.46 5.72
N GLN A 30 8.94 -10.57 4.99
CA GLN A 30 8.54 -10.62 3.59
C GLN A 30 7.06 -10.24 3.41
N LYS A 31 6.18 -10.77 4.27
CA LYS A 31 4.75 -10.43 4.26
C LYS A 31 4.52 -8.94 4.53
N SER A 32 5.23 -8.37 5.49
CA SER A 32 5.15 -6.94 5.80
C SER A 32 5.56 -6.08 4.61
N TYR A 33 6.70 -6.40 3.99
CA TYR A 33 7.19 -5.69 2.81
C TYR A 33 6.20 -5.75 1.64
N THR A 34 5.66 -6.94 1.36
CA THR A 34 4.67 -7.15 0.31
C THR A 34 3.40 -6.33 0.59
N SER A 35 2.91 -6.37 1.84
CA SER A 35 1.72 -5.61 2.23
C SER A 35 1.90 -4.10 2.10
N ILE A 36 3.10 -3.57 2.37
CA ILE A 36 3.42 -2.15 2.18
C ILE A 36 3.38 -1.80 0.69
N GLN A 37 4.00 -2.63 -0.17
CA GLN A 37 3.99 -2.42 -1.61
C GLN A 37 2.58 -2.48 -2.19
N ASP A 38 1.77 -3.45 -1.77
CA ASP A 38 0.38 -3.59 -2.21
C ASP A 38 -0.46 -2.40 -1.81
N THR A 39 -0.32 -1.93 -0.56
CA THR A 39 -1.02 -0.74 -0.05
C THR A 39 -0.62 0.51 -0.86
N LYS A 40 0.67 0.67 -1.15
CA LYS A 40 1.16 1.79 -1.96
C LYS A 40 0.55 1.76 -3.36
N LYS A 41 0.58 0.60 -4.02
CA LYS A 41 0.01 0.42 -5.37
C LYS A 41 -1.50 0.67 -5.40
N GLN A 42 -2.22 0.20 -4.39
CA GLN A 42 -3.66 0.47 -4.24
C GLN A 42 -3.93 1.97 -4.06
N GLY A 43 -3.13 2.66 -3.25
CA GLY A 43 -3.19 4.11 -3.08
C GLY A 43 -2.97 4.87 -4.39
N GLU A 44 -1.90 4.54 -5.12
CA GLU A 44 -1.60 5.12 -6.43
C GLU A 44 -2.75 4.92 -7.43
N THR A 45 -3.29 3.70 -7.49
CA THR A 45 -4.43 3.35 -8.37
C THR A 45 -5.70 4.13 -7.99
N ALA A 46 -5.97 4.29 -6.70
CA ALA A 46 -7.13 5.04 -6.20
C ALA A 46 -6.99 6.54 -6.52
N ILE A 47 -5.80 7.11 -6.33
CA ILE A 47 -5.50 8.51 -6.68
C ILE A 47 -5.67 8.73 -8.18
N GLU A 48 -5.14 7.84 -9.03
CA GLU A 48 -5.29 7.95 -10.48
C GLU A 48 -6.76 7.85 -10.90
N SER A 49 -7.51 6.94 -10.30
CA SER A 49 -8.95 6.78 -10.56
C SER A 49 -9.74 8.03 -10.16
N ALA A 50 -9.41 8.63 -9.00
CA ALA A 50 -10.01 9.88 -8.55
C ALA A 50 -9.69 11.05 -9.50
N LYS A 51 -8.44 11.15 -9.99
CA LYS A 51 -8.05 12.17 -10.98
C LYS A 51 -8.84 12.01 -12.29
N LYS A 52 -8.98 10.78 -12.80
CA LYS A 52 -9.79 10.50 -14.00
C LYS A 52 -11.26 10.87 -13.81
N ALA A 53 -11.83 10.57 -12.64
CA ALA A 53 -13.22 10.92 -12.32
C ALA A 53 -13.42 12.44 -12.23
N LEU A 54 -12.48 13.16 -11.61
CA LEU A 54 -12.49 14.63 -11.54
C LEU A 54 -12.37 15.27 -12.92
N ASP A 55 -11.44 14.81 -13.76
CA ASP A 55 -11.25 15.32 -15.12
C ASP A 55 -12.51 15.10 -15.98
N SER A 56 -13.09 13.89 -15.92
CA SER A 56 -14.35 13.58 -16.61
C SER A 56 -15.51 14.46 -16.12
N SER A 57 -15.62 14.65 -14.81
CA SER A 57 -16.67 15.49 -14.20
C SER A 57 -16.48 16.96 -14.57
N SER A 58 -15.24 17.45 -14.55
CA SER A 58 -14.88 18.83 -14.92
C SER A 58 -15.22 19.11 -16.39
N LYS A 59 -14.88 18.20 -17.29
CA LYS A 59 -15.23 18.31 -18.72
C LYS A 59 -16.73 18.31 -18.94
N THR A 60 -17.46 17.42 -18.27
CA THR A 60 -18.92 17.29 -18.42
C THR A 60 -19.66 18.50 -17.84
N LEU A 61 -19.33 18.91 -16.62
CA LEU A 61 -19.96 20.06 -15.96
C LEU A 61 -19.55 21.38 -16.60
N GLY A 62 -18.26 21.55 -16.95
CA GLY A 62 -17.75 22.76 -17.58
C GLY A 62 -18.33 23.00 -18.98
N SER A 63 -18.66 21.94 -19.72
CA SER A 63 -19.37 22.06 -21.00
C SER A 63 -20.88 22.28 -20.84
N SER A 64 -21.48 21.74 -19.78
CA SER A 64 -22.93 21.84 -19.52
C SER A 64 -23.34 23.14 -18.83
N ILE A 65 -22.45 23.73 -18.03
CA ILE A 65 -22.71 24.90 -17.20
C ILE A 65 -21.87 26.08 -17.68
N LYS A 66 -22.53 27.09 -18.24
CA LYS A 66 -21.89 28.32 -18.75
C LYS A 66 -21.81 29.43 -17.69
N GLY A 67 -20.99 30.42 -17.97
CA GLY A 67 -20.86 31.63 -17.15
C GLY A 67 -20.02 31.45 -15.88
N GLN A 68 -20.07 32.45 -15.00
CA GLN A 68 -19.22 32.53 -13.79
C GLN A 68 -19.36 31.32 -12.85
N PHE A 69 -20.53 30.68 -12.83
CA PHE A 69 -20.75 29.47 -12.04
C PHE A 69 -19.96 28.28 -12.58
N GLY A 70 -19.99 28.05 -13.90
CA GLY A 70 -19.18 27.01 -14.56
C GLY A 70 -17.69 27.21 -14.33
N THR A 71 -17.20 28.45 -14.48
CA THR A 71 -15.80 28.80 -14.21
C THR A 71 -15.39 28.49 -12.76
N LYS A 72 -16.26 28.73 -11.78
CA LYS A 72 -15.98 28.40 -10.38
C LYS A 72 -15.89 26.90 -10.15
N ILE A 73 -16.78 26.11 -10.76
CA ILE A 73 -16.75 24.64 -10.65
C ILE A 73 -15.45 24.07 -11.23
N THR A 74 -15.05 24.51 -12.43
CA THR A 74 -13.79 24.05 -13.04
C THR A 74 -12.58 24.36 -12.15
N LYS A 75 -12.50 25.58 -11.58
CA LYS A 75 -11.42 25.95 -10.65
C LYS A 75 -11.40 25.10 -9.38
N VAL A 76 -12.56 24.71 -8.86
CA VAL A 76 -12.64 23.82 -7.68
C VAL A 76 -12.09 22.43 -8.03
N PHE A 77 -12.46 21.88 -9.20
CA PHE A 77 -11.93 20.59 -9.64
C PHE A 77 -10.44 20.62 -9.92
N GLU A 78 -9.91 21.69 -10.54
CA GLU A 78 -8.47 21.89 -10.72
C GLU A 78 -7.73 21.88 -9.37
N LYS A 79 -8.26 22.58 -8.36
CA LYS A 79 -7.68 22.62 -7.02
C LYS A 79 -7.71 21.24 -6.33
N GLN A 80 -8.79 20.49 -6.50
CA GLN A 80 -8.89 19.11 -5.98
C GLN A 80 -7.88 18.19 -6.67
N GLN A 81 -7.66 18.35 -7.97
CA GLN A 81 -6.67 17.60 -8.72
C GLN A 81 -5.23 17.91 -8.27
N GLN A 82 -4.89 19.19 -8.10
CA GLN A 82 -3.62 19.62 -7.53
C GLN A 82 -3.40 19.08 -6.11
N THR A 83 -4.46 18.96 -5.30
CA THR A 83 -4.36 18.36 -3.97
C THR A 83 -3.97 16.89 -4.09
N LEU A 84 -4.57 16.15 -5.02
CA LEU A 84 -4.24 14.75 -5.31
C LEU A 84 -2.86 14.55 -5.97
N ASP A 85 -2.26 15.58 -6.56
CA ASP A 85 -0.88 15.53 -7.08
C ASP A 85 0.18 15.67 -5.97
N ASN A 86 -0.22 16.21 -4.81
CA ASN A 86 0.68 16.48 -3.68
C ASN A 86 0.51 15.46 -2.52
N ILE A 87 -0.21 14.35 -2.77
CA ILE A 87 -0.37 13.20 -1.87
C ILE A 87 0.53 12.07 -2.37
#